data_AF-A0A969I5M0-F1
#
_entry.id   AF-A0A969I5M0-F1
#
_cell.length_a   1.000
_cell.length_b   1.000
_cell.length_c   1.000
_cell.angle_alpha   90.00
_cell.angle_beta   90.00
_cell.angle_gamma   90.00
#
_symmetry.space_group_name_H-M   'P 1'
#
loop_
_entity.id
_entity.type
_entity.pdbx_description
1 polymer ?
#
loop_
_entity_poly.entity_id
_entity_poly.type
_entity_poly.pdbx_seq_one_letter_code
_entity_poly.pdbx_strand_id
1 'polypeptide(L)' 'PSLQDYILISQDDHRIEHYMRRENDIWQLYEAAGIHAQVVIQSIDCVLTLEDVYEKVELEVEDSGITRDTTKEGQNVSNT' A
#
# COMPACT_ATOMS: atom_id res chain seq x y z
N PRO A 1 -10.14 -19.76 -22.66
CA PRO A 1 -9.73 -18.72 -21.68
C PRO A 1 -9.40 -19.35 -20.32
N SER A 2 -8.16 -19.21 -19.86
CA SER A 2 -7.75 -19.54 -18.48
C SER A 2 -7.55 -18.24 -17.69
N LEU A 3 -7.67 -18.31 -16.36
CA LEU A 3 -7.34 -17.19 -15.47
C LEU A 3 -5.83 -16.90 -15.53
N GLN A 4 -5.46 -15.62 -15.73
CA GLN A 4 -4.08 -15.15 -15.84
C GLN A 4 -3.66 -14.25 -14.68
N ASP A 5 -4.58 -13.42 -14.19
CA ASP A 5 -4.33 -12.45 -13.12
C ASP A 5 -5.38 -12.63 -12.03
N TYR A 6 -4.93 -12.74 -10.78
CA TYR A 6 -5.77 -12.82 -9.61
C TYR A 6 -5.37 -11.70 -8.65
N ILE A 7 -6.33 -10.80 -8.38
CA ILE A 7 -6.11 -9.57 -7.62
C ILE A 7 -6.84 -9.69 -6.28
N LEU A 8 -6.15 -9.41 -5.19
CA LEU A 8 -6.74 -9.26 -3.86
C LEU A 8 -6.53 -7.83 -3.39
N ILE A 9 -7.61 -7.20 -2.91
CA ILE A 9 -7.63 -5.82 -2.42
C ILE A 9 -7.84 -5.87 -0.91
N SER A 10 -6.94 -5.25 -0.15
CA SER A 10 -7.03 -5.18 1.31
C SER A 10 -8.15 -4.22 1.74
N GLN A 11 -8.84 -4.53 2.83
CA GLN A 11 -9.97 -3.72 3.33
C GLN A 11 -9.57 -2.79 4.48
N ASP A 12 -8.42 -3.02 5.08
CA ASP A 12 -7.89 -2.38 6.28
C ASP A 12 -6.77 -1.38 5.97
N ASP A 13 -6.07 -1.54 4.84
CA ASP A 13 -5.08 -0.60 4.35
C ASP A 13 -5.09 -0.46 2.81
N HIS A 14 -4.35 0.54 2.32
CA HIS A 14 -4.15 0.77 0.88
C HIS A 14 -3.16 -0.25 0.32
N ARG A 15 -3.59 -1.49 0.10
CA ARG A 15 -2.74 -2.56 -0.42
C ARG A 15 -3.48 -3.46 -1.39
N ILE A 16 -2.80 -3.80 -2.48
CA ILE A 16 -3.25 -4.77 -3.47
C ILE A 16 -2.17 -5.84 -3.67
N GLU A 17 -2.59 -7.10 -3.64
CA GLU A 17 -1.78 -8.24 -4.03
C GLU A 17 -2.19 -8.69 -5.43
N HIS A 18 -1.20 -8.83 -6.32
CA HIS A 18 -1.38 -9.27 -7.69
C HIS A 18 -0.65 -10.57 -7.93
N TYR A 19 -1.41 -11.64 -8.10
CA TYR A 19 -0.90 -12.94 -8.52
C TYR A 19 -1.01 -13.07 -10.03
N MET A 20 0.13 -13.21 -10.69
CA MET A 20 0.21 -13.41 -12.14
C MET A 20 0.65 -14.84 -12.44
N ARG A 21 -0.13 -15.56 -13.25
CA ARG A 21 0.23 -16.90 -13.72
C ARG A 21 1.35 -16.81 -14.75
N ARG A 22 2.45 -17.51 -14.47
CA ARG A 22 3.61 -17.68 -15.35
C ARG A 22 3.58 -19.06 -16.00
N GLU A 23 4.64 -19.37 -16.73
CA GLU A 23 4.88 -20.71 -17.29
C GLU A 23 4.85 -21.79 -16.20
N ASN A 24 4.49 -23.01 -16.58
CA ASN A 24 4.40 -24.18 -15.69
C ASN A 24 3.45 -24.00 -14.49
N ASP A 25 2.41 -23.17 -14.63
CA ASP A 25 1.38 -22.93 -13.61
C ASP A 25 1.88 -22.35 -12.28
N ILE A 26 3.03 -21.67 -12.33
CA ILE A 26 3.58 -20.95 -11.20
C ILE A 26 2.88 -19.60 -11.09
N TRP A 27 2.44 -19.24 -9.88
CA TRP A 27 1.88 -17.92 -9.59
C TRP A 27 2.96 -17.03 -8.96
N GLN A 28 3.25 -15.92 -9.62
CA GLN A 28 4.14 -14.90 -9.12
C GLN A 28 3.34 -13.82 -8.41
N LEU A 29 3.70 -13.51 -7.16
CA LEU A 29 3.09 -12.45 -6.36
C LEU A 29 3.85 -11.14 -6.54
N TYR A 30 3.10 -10.07 -6.75
CA TYR A 30 3.53 -8.68 -6.62
C TYR A 30 2.64 -7.97 -5.60
N GLU A 31 3.21 -7.04 -4.86
CA GLU A 31 2.48 -6.22 -3.88
C GLU A 31 2.60 -4.74 -4.27
N ALA A 32 1.48 -4.04 -4.23
CA ALA A 32 1.40 -2.60 -4.34
C ALA A 32 0.82 -2.05 -3.03
N ALA A 33 1.58 -1.20 -2.34
CA ALA A 33 1.19 -0.61 -1.06
C ALA A 33 1.30 0.91 -1.09
N GLY A 34 0.33 1.58 -0.48
CA GLY A 34 0.20 3.04 -0.45
C GLY A 34 -0.71 3.60 -1.54
N ILE A 35 -1.42 4.69 -1.23
CA ILE A 35 -2.49 5.25 -2.07
C ILE A 35 -2.01 5.63 -3.50
N HIS A 36 -0.77 6.07 -3.66
CA HIS A 36 -0.20 6.46 -4.96
C HIS A 36 0.40 5.29 -5.77
N ALA A 37 0.26 4.05 -5.28
CA ALA A 37 0.77 2.88 -5.99
C ALA A 37 -0.18 2.47 -7.14
N GLN A 38 0.33 1.62 -8.03
CA GLN A 38 -0.41 1.10 -9.17
C GLN A 38 -0.07 -0.36 -9.45
N VAL A 39 -1.02 -1.08 -10.04
CA VAL A 39 -0.88 -2.45 -10.52
C VAL A 39 -1.09 -2.47 -12.03
N VAL A 40 -0.17 -3.11 -12.77
CA VAL A 40 -0.30 -3.30 -14.22
C VAL A 40 -0.88 -4.69 -14.50
N ILE A 41 -2.08 -4.74 -15.06
CA ILE A 41 -2.79 -5.98 -15.40
C ILE A 41 -2.66 -6.21 -16.91
N GLN A 42 -1.60 -6.92 -17.29
CA GLN A 42 -1.19 -7.07 -18.70
C GLN A 42 -2.22 -7.81 -19.56
N SER A 43 -2.96 -8.77 -18.99
CA SER A 43 -3.93 -9.58 -19.74
C SER A 43 -5.12 -8.79 -20.28
N ILE A 44 -5.37 -7.59 -19.74
CA ILE A 44 -6.46 -6.68 -20.13
C ILE A 44 -5.97 -5.26 -20.46
N ASP A 45 -4.66 -5.07 -20.62
CA ASP A 45 -4.02 -3.78 -20.91
C ASP A 45 -4.53 -2.64 -20.00
N CYS A 46 -4.54 -2.91 -18.70
CA CYS A 46 -5.08 -2.00 -17.69
C CYS A 46 -4.02 -1.62 -16.66
N VAL A 47 -4.05 -0.35 -16.26
CA VAL A 47 -3.34 0.14 -15.08
C VAL A 47 -4.39 0.44 -14.03
N LEU A 48 -4.35 -0.28 -12.91
CA LEU A 48 -5.23 -0.09 -11.77
C LEU A 48 -4.47 0.73 -10.72
N THR A 49 -4.87 1.99 -10.53
CA THR A 49 -4.30 2.83 -9.46
C THR A 49 -4.98 2.53 -8.14
N LEU A 50 -4.26 2.63 -7.03
CA LEU A 50 -4.87 2.50 -5.71
C LEU A 50 -5.77 3.71 -5.40
N GLU A 51 -5.47 4.89 -5.93
CA GLU A 51 -6.34 6.07 -5.86
C GLU A 51 -7.75 5.79 -6.37
N ASP A 52 -7.88 5.18 -7.56
CA ASP A 52 -9.18 4.85 -8.14
C ASP A 52 -9.89 3.73 -7.38
N VAL A 53 -9.14 2.73 -6.89
CA VAL A 53 -9.69 1.59 -6.13
C VAL A 53 -10.30 2.06 -4.81
N TYR A 54 -9.64 2.98 -4.11
CA TYR A 54 -10.04 3.46 -2.79
C TYR A 54 -10.75 4.83 -2.83
N GLU A 55 -11.12 5.36 -4.01
CA GLU A 55 -11.70 6.71 -4.19
C GLU A 55 -12.87 7.01 -3.23
N LYS A 56 -13.66 5.98 -2.90
CA LYS A 56 -14.86 6.09 -2.04
C LYS A 56 -14.79 5.17 -0.83
N VAL A 57 -13.58 4.80 -0.42
CA VAL A 57 -13.33 3.93 0.73
C VAL A 57 -12.64 4.77 1.79
N GLU A 58 -13.31 4.94 2.93
CA GLU A 58 -12.69 5.52 4.12
C GLU A 58 -12.07 4.39 4.95
N LEU A 59 -10.75 4.39 5.07
CA LEU A 59 -10.03 3.43 5.91
C LEU A 59 -9.90 4.00 7.32
N GLU A 60 -10.10 3.14 8.32
CA GLU A 60 -9.84 3.49 9.71
C GLU A 60 -8.35 3.72 9.88
N VAL A 61 -7.95 4.97 10.13
CA VAL A 61 -6.57 5.25 10.50
C VAL A 61 -6.38 4.72 11.91
N GLU A 62 -5.76 3.56 12.06
CA GLU A 62 -5.25 3.15 13.36
C GLU A 62 -4.23 4.20 13.80
N ASP A 63 -4.68 5.13 14.65
CA ASP A 63 -3.83 6.11 15.31
C ASP A 63 -2.86 5.33 16.20
N SER A 64 -1.75 4.93 15.60
CA SER A 64 -0.60 4.32 16.27
C SER A 64 0.04 5.42 17.10
N GLY A 65 -0.63 5.79 18.19
CA GLY A 65 -0.38 6.95 19.05
C GLY A 65 0.94 6.89 19.82
N ILE A 66 2.06 6.73 19.11
CA ILE A 66 3.38 7.01 19.63
C ILE A 66 3.73 8.44 19.22
N THR A 67 3.12 9.41 19.89
CA THR A 67 3.73 10.73 19.97
C THR A 67 5.00 10.55 20.80
N ARG A 68 6.16 10.42 20.14
CA ARG A 68 7.45 10.65 20.79
C ARG A 68 7.48 12.11 21.20
N ASP A 69 7.10 12.38 22.45
CA ASP A 69 7.40 13.63 23.13
C ASP A 69 8.92 13.84 23.03
N THR A 70 9.32 14.74 22.14
CA THR A 70 10.69 15.24 22.03
C THR A 70 10.72 16.64 22.62
N THR A 71 10.25 16.79 23.86
CA THR A 71 10.60 17.93 24.68
C THR A 71 12.10 17.83 25.02
N LYS A 72 12.87 18.72 24.41
CA LYS A 72 14.32 18.85 24.53
C LYS A 72 14.73 19.09 25.99
N GLU A 73 15.44 18.14 26.59
CA GLU A 73 16.32 18.44 27.73
C GLU A 73 17.63 19.08 27.23
N GLY A 74 17.98 20.21 27.83
CA GLY A 74 19.36 20.54 28.20
C GLY A 74 20.29 21.14 27.14
N GLN A 75 20.31 22.47 27.05
CA GLN A 75 21.48 23.36 26.83
C GLN A 75 20.91 24.79 26.80
N ASN A 76 21.35 25.79 27.58
CA ASN A 76 22.72 26.13 27.92
C ASN A 76 22.73 27.17 29.06
N VAL A 77 23.74 27.08 29.93
CA VAL A 77 24.06 28.08 30.97
C VAL A 77 24.77 29.31 30.38
N SER A 78 24.61 30.45 31.07
CA SER A 78 25.38 31.72 31.02
C SER A 78 24.74 32.89 30.26
N ASN A 79 24.21 33.86 31.04
CA ASN A 79 24.67 35.26 30.99
C ASN A 79 23.98 36.11 32.08
N THR A 80 24.71 36.42 33.16
CA THR A 80 24.94 37.75 33.78
C THR A 80 25.73 37.55 35.06
#